data_AF-A0A923E0X5-F1
#
_entry.id   AF-A0A923E0X5-F1
#
_cell.length_a   1.000
_cell.length_b   1.000
_cell.length_c   1.000
_cell.angle_alpha   90.00
_cell.angle_beta   90.00
_cell.angle_gamma   90.00
#
_symmetry.space_group_name_H-M   'P 1'
#
loop_
_entity.id
_entity.type
_entity.pdbx_description
1 polymer ?
#
loop_
_entity_poly.entity_id
_entity_poly.type
_entity_poly.pdbx_seq_one_letter_code
_entity_poly.pdbx_strand_id
1 'polypeptide(L)'
;MKIFEYIDRINLLHKLIKERRTGTPKVLARRMTLSKSRLFRVIEDLKLKGVPIAYSRQSQTYYYTNNYKMNINLEFMPLDNEDAKEINGGYWISNKNLLNAFFVH
;
A
#
# COMPACT_ATOMS: atom_id res chain seq x y z
N MET A 1 10.81 12.33 -9.66
CA MET A 1 9.36 12.09 -9.78
C MET A 1 8.69 13.12 -8.90
N LYS A 2 7.58 13.71 -9.35
CA LYS A 2 6.76 14.58 -8.50
C LYS A 2 6.09 13.73 -7.41
N ILE A 3 5.85 14.31 -6.23
CA ILE A 3 5.34 13.58 -5.06
C ILE A 3 3.96 12.93 -5.33
N PHE A 4 3.04 13.67 -5.95
CA PHE A 4 1.70 13.19 -6.28
C PHE A 4 1.75 11.97 -7.21
N GLU A 5 2.48 12.08 -8.32
CA GLU A 5 2.63 10.95 -9.24
C GLU A 5 3.32 9.73 -8.59
N TYR A 6 4.18 9.96 -7.60
CA TYR A 6 4.82 8.87 -6.87
C TYR A 6 3.79 8.12 -6.03
N ILE A 7 2.92 8.83 -5.29
CA ILE A 7 1.83 8.23 -4.52
C ILE A 7 0.91 7.40 -5.41
N ASP A 8 0.45 7.96 -6.53
CA ASP A 8 -0.43 7.25 -7.48
C ASP A 8 0.21 5.96 -8.00
N ARG A 9 1.50 6.02 -8.35
CA ARG A 9 2.24 4.85 -8.82
C ARG A 9 2.41 3.79 -7.74
N ILE A 10 2.61 4.17 -6.48
CA ILE A 10 2.69 3.20 -5.38
C ILE A 10 1.33 2.54 -5.13
N ASN A 11 0.24 3.31 -5.18
CA ASN A 11 -1.12 2.78 -5.06
C ASN A 11 -1.45 1.81 -6.22
N LEU A 12 -1.08 2.16 -7.44
CA LEU A 12 -1.19 1.27 -8.59
C LEU A 12 -0.35 0.00 -8.40
N LEU A 13 0.89 0.12 -7.95
CA LEU A 13 1.77 -1.02 -7.69
C LEU A 13 1.15 -1.96 -6.66
N HIS A 14 0.64 -1.42 -5.54
CA HIS A 14 -0.04 -2.21 -4.50
C HIS A 14 -1.20 -3.01 -5.09
N LYS A 15 -2.08 -2.37 -5.86
CA LYS A 15 -3.20 -3.03 -6.54
C LYS A 15 -2.73 -4.18 -7.44
N LEU A 16 -1.72 -3.94 -8.27
CA LEU A 16 -1.22 -4.94 -9.21
C LEU A 16 -0.53 -6.13 -8.53
N ILE A 17 0.23 -5.90 -7.46
CA ILE A 17 0.86 -6.97 -6.68
C ILE A 17 -0.21 -7.81 -5.97
N LYS A 18 -1.20 -7.14 -5.36
CA LYS A 18 -2.30 -7.82 -4.65
C LYS A 18 -3.11 -8.72 -5.57
N GLU A 19 -3.38 -8.25 -6.78
CA GLU A 19 -4.10 -9.02 -7.81
C GLU A 19 -3.21 -10.02 -8.55
N ARG A 20 -1.89 -10.02 -8.31
CA ARG A 20 -0.89 -10.81 -9.06
C ARG A 20 -0.93 -10.57 -10.58
N ARG A 21 -1.18 -9.31 -10.95
CA ARG A 21 -1.31 -8.84 -12.35
C ARG A 21 -0.20 -7.89 -12.74
N THR A 22 1.02 -8.00 -12.19
CA THR A 22 2.09 -7.06 -12.57
C THR A 22 2.68 -7.35 -13.95
N GLY A 23 2.65 -8.62 -14.37
CA GLY A 23 3.45 -9.08 -15.51
C GLY A 23 4.95 -9.01 -15.22
N THR A 24 5.75 -9.20 -16.27
CA THR A 24 7.21 -9.10 -16.18
C THR A 24 7.66 -7.69 -15.74
N PRO A 25 8.88 -7.53 -15.17
CA PRO A 25 9.38 -6.21 -14.78
C PRO A 25 9.39 -5.18 -15.92
N LYS A 26 9.54 -5.63 -17.18
CA LYS A 26 9.46 -4.75 -18.35
C LYS A 26 8.03 -4.24 -18.57
N VAL A 27 7.04 -5.12 -18.45
CA VAL A 27 5.61 -4.76 -18.58
C VAL A 27 5.19 -3.85 -17.43
N LEU A 28 5.55 -4.19 -16.19
CA LEU A 28 5.25 -3.37 -15.02
C LEU A 28 5.86 -1.98 -15.13
N ALA A 29 7.12 -1.85 -15.56
CA ALA A 29 7.78 -0.56 -15.73
C ALA A 29 7.04 0.31 -16.75
N ARG A 30 6.61 -0.25 -17.89
CA ARG A 30 5.80 0.46 -18.88
C ARG A 30 4.45 0.91 -18.30
N ARG A 31 3.77 0.05 -17.54
CA ARG A 31 2.48 0.38 -16.90
C ARG A 31 2.59 1.46 -15.83
N MET A 32 3.72 1.53 -15.14
CA MET A 32 4.02 2.57 -14.17
C MET A 32 4.63 3.82 -14.82
N THR A 33 4.82 3.83 -16.15
CA THR A 33 5.51 4.90 -16.89
C THR A 33 6.88 5.22 -16.28
N LEU A 34 7.66 4.15 -16.02
CA LEU A 34 9.01 4.19 -15.46
C LEU A 34 10.00 3.46 -16.38
N SER A 35 11.28 3.79 -16.25
CA SER A 35 12.33 2.91 -16.74
C SER A 35 12.41 1.64 -15.87
N LYS A 36 12.96 0.57 -16.44
CA LYS A 36 13.17 -0.70 -15.72
C LYS A 36 14.06 -0.52 -14.48
N SER A 37 15.12 0.28 -14.59
CA SER A 37 16.00 0.61 -13.47
C SER A 37 15.29 1.37 -12.36
N ARG A 38 14.41 2.31 -12.72
CA ARG A 38 13.65 3.09 -11.73
C ARG A 38 12.60 2.23 -11.03
N LEU A 39 11.93 1.32 -11.75
CA LEU A 39 11.05 0.33 -11.13
C LEU A 39 11.79 -0.48 -10.06
N PHE A 40 13.01 -0.97 -10.36
CA PHE A 40 13.77 -1.75 -9.40
C PHE A 40 14.12 -0.96 -8.15
N ARG A 41 14.56 0.30 -8.29
CA ARG A 41 14.81 1.19 -7.15
C ARG A 41 13.56 1.36 -6.28
N VAL A 42 12.40 1.61 -6.90
CA VAL A 42 11.12 1.72 -6.16
C VAL A 42 10.82 0.45 -5.37
N ILE A 43 11.01 -0.73 -5.98
CA ILE A 43 10.77 -2.00 -5.29
C ILE A 43 11.78 -2.24 -4.17
N GLU A 44 13.05 -1.89 -4.36
CA GLU A 44 14.07 -1.97 -3.31
C GLU A 44 13.76 -1.03 -2.16
N ASP A 45 13.39 0.22 -2.43
CA ASP A 45 12.99 1.20 -1.41
C ASP A 45 11.82 0.67 -0.57
N LEU A 46 10.83 0.03 -1.20
CA LEU A 46 9.71 -0.59 -0.49
C LEU A 46 10.16 -1.80 0.33
N LYS A 47 11.04 -2.66 -0.19
CA LYS A 47 11.60 -3.78 0.57
C LYS A 47 12.38 -3.32 1.80
N LEU A 48 13.18 -2.26 1.67
CA LEU A 48 13.91 -1.65 2.78
C LEU A 48 12.97 -1.10 3.87
N LYS A 49 11.75 -0.72 3.49
CA LYS A 49 10.68 -0.31 4.41
C LYS A 49 9.88 -1.49 5.00
N GLY A 50 10.34 -2.72 4.79
CA GLY A 50 9.69 -3.93 5.32
C GLY A 50 8.50 -4.42 4.51
N VAL A 51 8.28 -3.89 3.29
CA VAL A 51 7.19 -4.38 2.43
C VAL A 51 7.59 -5.76 1.85
N PRO A 52 6.82 -6.83 2.10
CA PRO A 52 7.22 -8.20 1.79
C PRO A 52 7.00 -8.56 0.32
N ILE A 53 7.69 -7.90 -0.61
CA ILE A 53 7.51 -8.08 -2.06
C ILE A 53 8.52 -9.10 -2.61
N ALA A 54 8.04 -10.09 -3.37
CA ALA A 54 8.86 -11.01 -4.14
C ALA A 54 8.42 -11.06 -5.61
N TYR A 55 9.30 -11.56 -6.49
CA TYR A 55 8.99 -11.79 -7.91
C TYR A 55 9.02 -13.28 -8.21
N SER A 56 7.95 -13.81 -8.79
CA SER A 56 7.90 -15.19 -9.30
C SER A 56 8.22 -15.18 -10.79
N ARG A 57 9.29 -15.88 -11.18
CA ARG A 57 9.65 -16.04 -12.61
C ARG A 57 8.65 -16.93 -13.35
N GLN A 58 8.12 -17.96 -12.68
CA GLN A 58 7.18 -18.92 -13.25
C GLN A 58 5.83 -18.26 -13.58
N SER A 59 5.26 -17.52 -12.63
CA SER A 59 3.98 -16.81 -12.83
C SER A 59 4.14 -15.40 -13.40
N GLN A 60 5.37 -14.97 -13.66
CA GLN A 60 5.72 -13.66 -14.21
C GLN A 60 5.02 -12.51 -13.51
N THR A 61 4.98 -12.52 -12.18
CA THR A 61 4.34 -11.46 -11.40
C THR A 61 5.06 -11.23 -10.08
N TYR A 62 5.01 -9.98 -9.61
CA TYR A 62 5.28 -9.67 -8.22
C TYR A 62 4.09 -10.08 -7.35
N TYR A 63 4.39 -10.48 -6.12
CA TYR A 63 3.43 -10.91 -5.12
C TYR A 63 3.93 -10.54 -3.71
N TYR A 64 3.02 -10.50 -2.75
CA TYR A 64 3.38 -10.40 -1.34
C TYR A 64 3.68 -11.78 -0.76
N THR A 65 4.81 -11.93 -0.04
CA THR A 65 5.17 -13.22 0.60
C THR A 65 4.31 -13.51 1.82
N ASN A 66 3.72 -12.48 2.42
CA ASN A 66 2.86 -12.56 3.60
C ASN A 66 1.58 -11.75 3.34
N ASN A 67 0.53 -11.94 4.15
CA ASN A 67 -0.67 -11.12 4.04
C ASN A 67 -0.31 -9.65 4.32
N TYR A 68 -0.48 -8.79 3.33
CA TYR A 68 0.01 -7.41 3.39
C TYR A 68 -0.98 -6.44 2.73
N LYS A 69 -1.19 -5.29 3.36
CA LYS A 69 -2.00 -4.19 2.84
C LYS A 69 -1.21 -2.90 2.98
N MET A 70 -1.16 -2.14 1.89
CA MET A 70 -0.57 -0.81 1.85
C MET A 70 -1.69 0.19 1.57
N ASN A 71 -1.68 1.33 2.26
CA ASN A 71 -2.56 2.45 1.94
C ASN A 71 -1.75 3.75 2.06
N ILE A 72 -1.72 4.54 0.98
CA ILE A 72 -1.07 5.84 0.96
C ILE A 72 -2.09 6.85 0.47
N ASN A 73 -2.58 7.65 1.39
CA ASN A 73 -3.51 8.74 1.12
C ASN A 73 -2.85 10.07 1.43
N LEU A 74 -3.06 11.04 0.55
CA LEU A 74 -2.69 12.43 0.77
C LEU A 74 -3.96 13.25 0.65
N GLU A 75 -4.36 13.86 1.76
CA GLU A 75 -5.61 14.60 1.87
C GLU A 75 -5.28 16.05 2.20
N PHE A 76 -5.96 16.98 1.51
CA PHE A 76 -5.87 18.40 1.77
C PHE A 76 -7.22 18.84 2.33
N MET A 77 -7.22 19.24 3.58
CA MET A 77 -8.40 19.78 4.25
C MET A 77 -8.09 21.23 4.63
N PRO A 78 -8.96 22.20 4.33
CA PRO A 78 -8.86 23.51 4.96
C PRO A 78 -9.02 23.30 6.47
N LEU A 79 -8.19 23.98 7.26
CA LEU A 79 -8.39 24.01 8.70
C LEU A 79 -9.55 24.96 8.96
N ASP A 80 -10.71 24.43 9.34
CA ASP A 80 -11.76 25.27 9.90
C ASP A 80 -11.38 25.60 11.35
N ASN A 81 -11.74 26.80 11.83
CA ASN A 81 -11.35 27.31 13.16
C ASN A 81 -11.83 26.45 14.36
N GLU A 82 -12.54 25.33 14.09
CA GLU A 82 -13.02 24.37 15.08
C GLU A 82 -12.15 23.08 15.16
N ASP A 83 -11.19 22.87 14.25
CA ASP A 83 -10.35 21.65 14.20
C ASP A 83 -9.27 21.57 15.29
N ALA A 84 -9.25 22.53 16.23
CA ALA A 84 -8.42 22.48 17.43
C ALA A 84 -8.92 21.49 18.50
N LYS A 85 -9.84 20.57 18.19
CA LYS A 85 -10.39 19.61 19.15
C LYS A 85 -10.52 18.21 18.55
N GLU A 86 -9.55 17.37 18.89
CA GLU A 86 -9.74 16.10 19.62
C GLU A 86 -8.59 15.15 19.30
N ILE A 87 -7.51 15.28 20.08
CA ILE A 87 -6.47 14.26 20.17
C ILE A 87 -7.02 13.11 21.05
N ASN A 88 -8.05 12.40 20.57
CA ASN A 88 -8.59 11.23 21.28
C ASN A 88 -7.79 9.98 20.90
N GLY A 89 -6.64 9.82 21.57
CA GLY A 89 -5.70 8.70 21.44
C GLY A 89 -6.22 7.36 21.97
N GLY A 90 -7.27 6.81 21.36
CA GLY A 90 -7.73 5.45 21.72
C GLY A 90 -8.95 4.88 21.00
N TYR A 91 -9.73 5.65 20.24
CA TYR A 91 -11.07 5.17 19.83
C TYR A 91 -11.13 4.30 18.55
N TRP A 92 -10.05 4.21 17.75
CA TRP A 92 -10.07 3.48 16.47
C TRP A 92 -9.55 2.03 16.52
N ILE A 93 -9.30 1.47 17.71
CA ILE A 93 -8.88 0.06 17.87
C ILE A 93 -10.06 -0.85 18.31
N SER A 94 -11.18 -0.30 18.78
CA SER A 94 -12.24 -1.13 19.36
C SER A 94 -13.16 -1.84 18.35
N ASN A 95 -13.29 -1.34 17.12
CA ASN A 95 -14.48 -1.67 16.34
C ASN A 95 -14.31 -2.63 15.15
N LYS A 96 -13.49 -3.68 15.27
CA LYS A 96 -13.51 -4.78 14.27
C LYS A 96 -13.46 -6.24 14.75
N ASN A 97 -13.45 -6.58 16.05
CA ASN A 97 -13.49 -8.01 16.45
C ASN A 97 -14.04 -8.31 17.88
N LEU A 98 -15.05 -7.58 18.39
CA LEU A 98 -15.71 -7.95 19.65
C LEU A 98 -17.22 -8.19 19.48
N LEU A 99 -17.60 -8.92 18.43
CA LEU A 99 -18.97 -9.47 18.28
C LEU A 99 -19.00 -11.00 18.30
N ASN A 100 -18.08 -11.66 19.00
CA ASN A 100 -18.18 -13.10 19.28
C ASN A 100 -17.55 -13.43 20.65
N ALA A 101 -18.29 -13.16 21.72
CA ALA A 101 -18.16 -13.90 22.98
C ALA A 101 -19.45 -13.72 23.80
N PHE A 102 -20.51 -14.39 23.33
CA PHE A 102 -21.60 -14.80 24.21
C PHE A 102 -21.05 -15.87 25.18
N PHE A 103 -21.16 -15.61 26.48
CA PHE A 103 -21.27 -16.59 27.57
C PHE A 103 -22.13 -15.84 28.61
N VAL A 104 -23.37 -16.16 28.99
CA VAL A 104 -23.99 -17.46 29.34
C VAL A 104 -22.97 -18.29 30.12
N HIS A 105 -22.88 -18.21 31.45
CA HIS A 105 -23.92 -18.38 32.46
C HIS A 105 -23.61 -17.54 33.70
#